data_AF-A0A3Q9XW02-F1
#
_entry.id   AF-A0A3Q9XW02-F1
#
_cell.length_a   1.000
_cell.length_b   1.000
_cell.length_c   1.000
_cell.angle_alpha   90.00
_cell.angle_beta   90.00
_cell.angle_gamma   90.00
#
_symmetry.space_group_name_H-M   'P 1'
#
loop_
_entity.id
_entity.type
_entity.pdbx_description
1 polymer ?
#
loop_
_entity_poly.entity_id
_entity_poly.type
_entity_poly.pdbx_seq_one_letter_code
_entity_poly.pdbx_strand_id
1 'polypeptide(L)'
;MNKIQVLICIILMFILSGCVLSLLDSYEEPKQAKFVGDILNKTSKKLQKKYSMRTIGTGIGMPDGVVTMLALSFEKTGPLSREEGRRIIVDCVQEMLQIINTDERIRPYLVRPDLP
;
A
#
# COMPACT_ATOMS: atom_id res chain seq x y z
N MET A 1 17.69 40.67 3.27
CA MET A 1 17.46 40.02 1.96
C MET A 1 16.97 41.09 1.00
N ASN A 2 17.67 41.34 -0.11
CA ASN A 2 17.25 42.39 -1.04
C ASN A 2 16.02 41.92 -1.85
N LYS A 3 15.25 42.86 -2.42
CA LYS A 3 14.02 42.54 -3.18
C LYS A 3 14.28 41.58 -4.36
N ILE A 4 15.48 41.64 -4.93
CA ILE A 4 15.93 40.78 -6.04
C ILE A 4 16.13 39.33 -5.57
N GLN A 5 16.74 39.11 -4.41
CA GLN A 5 16.92 37.79 -3.81
C GLN A 5 15.58 37.13 -3.47
N VAL A 6 14.62 37.90 -2.93
CA VAL A 6 13.25 37.40 -2.66
C VAL A 6 12.59 36.93 -3.96
N LEU A 7 12.70 37.71 -5.03
CA LEU A 7 12.13 37.38 -6.34
C LEU A 7 12.76 36.11 -6.93
N ILE A 8 14.08 35.98 -6.85
CA ILE A 8 14.82 34.78 -7.29
C ILE A 8 14.35 33.53 -6.53
N CYS A 9 14.21 33.61 -5.20
CA CYS A 9 13.73 32.49 -4.39
C CYS A 9 12.31 32.06 -4.77
N ILE A 10 11.41 33.01 -5.05
CA ILE A 10 10.03 32.70 -5.47
C ILE A 10 10.04 31.98 -6.81
N ILE A 11 10.80 32.48 -7.80
CA ILE A 11 10.92 31.85 -9.13
C ILE A 11 11.50 30.43 -9.00
N LEU A 12 12.53 30.23 -8.19
CA LEU A 12 13.11 28.91 -7.93
C LEU A 12 12.09 27.94 -7.31
N MET A 13 11.26 28.39 -6.36
CA MET A 13 10.21 27.55 -5.79
C MET A 13 9.14 27.15 -6.82
N PHE A 14 8.77 28.04 -7.74
CA PHE A 14 7.84 27.72 -8.83
C PHE A 14 8.44 26.71 -9.83
N ILE A 15 9.72 26.84 -10.18
CA ILE A 15 10.41 25.89 -11.06
C ILE A 15 10.51 24.52 -10.39
N LEU A 16 10.91 24.46 -9.12
CA LEU A 16 11.00 23.21 -8.35
C LEU A 16 9.63 22.53 -8.22
N SER A 17 8.56 23.30 -7.99
CA SER A 17 7.19 22.77 -7.94
C SER A 17 6.73 22.20 -9.29
N GLY A 18 7.04 22.88 -10.40
CA GLY A 18 6.73 22.40 -11.75
C GLY A 18 7.45 21.10 -12.09
N CYS A 19 8.74 20.96 -11.75
CA CYS A 19 9.50 19.73 -11.97
C CYS A 19 8.94 18.53 -11.20
N VAL A 20 8.49 18.74 -9.95
CA VAL A 20 7.86 17.67 -9.14
C VAL A 20 6.52 17.24 -9.75
N LEU A 21 5.72 18.19 -10.23
CA LEU A 21 4.42 17.91 -10.84
C LEU A 21 4.56 17.12 -12.15
N SER A 22 5.51 17.49 -13.02
CA SER A 22 5.77 16.76 -14.26
C SER A 22 6.29 15.33 -14.03
N LEU A 23 7.07 15.11 -12.97
CA LEU A 23 7.53 13.77 -12.61
C LEU A 23 6.35 12.88 -12.17
N LEU A 24 5.42 13.43 -11.39
CA LEU A 24 4.22 12.71 -10.94
C LEU A 24 3.27 12.40 -12.11
N ASP A 25 3.13 13.32 -13.06
CA ASP A 25 2.26 13.15 -14.23
C ASP A 25 2.80 12.08 -15.21
N SER A 26 4.12 11.82 -15.19
CA SER A 26 4.73 10.76 -15.98
C SER A 26 4.51 9.34 -15.43
N TYR A 27 4.00 9.21 -14.20
CA TYR A 27 3.73 7.92 -13.59
C TYR A 27 2.36 7.40 -14.02
N GLU A 28 2.34 6.54 -15.04
CA GLU A 28 1.14 5.81 -15.42
C GLU A 28 0.90 4.68 -14.41
N GLU A 29 -0.14 4.82 -13.59
CA GLU A 29 -0.48 3.80 -12.60
C GLU A 29 -0.85 2.48 -13.31
N PRO A 30 -0.27 1.33 -12.92
CA PRO A 30 -0.57 0.07 -13.57
C PRO A 30 -2.07 -0.25 -13.47
N LYS A 31 -2.67 -0.78 -14.55
CA LYS A 31 -4.13 -1.06 -14.65
C LYS A 31 -4.68 -1.87 -13.47
N GLN A 32 -3.85 -2.73 -12.89
CA GLN A 32 -4.17 -3.61 -11.78
C GLN A 32 -4.12 -2.94 -10.41
N ALA A 33 -3.45 -1.79 -10.27
CA ALA A 33 -3.25 -1.12 -9.00
C ALA A 33 -4.57 -0.86 -8.27
N LYS A 34 -5.60 -0.44 -9.00
CA LYS A 34 -6.95 -0.22 -8.46
C LYS A 34 -7.54 -1.47 -7.81
N PHE A 35 -7.61 -2.60 -8.53
CA PHE A 35 -8.23 -3.80 -7.97
C PHE A 35 -7.36 -4.46 -6.90
N VAL A 36 -6.02 -4.30 -6.98
CA VAL A 36 -5.09 -4.73 -5.94
C VAL A 36 -5.31 -3.92 -4.66
N GLY A 37 -5.52 -2.61 -4.78
CA GLY A 37 -5.95 -1.76 -3.68
C GLY A 37 -7.29 -2.20 -3.08
N ASP A 38 -8.26 -2.58 -3.93
CA ASP A 38 -9.56 -3.10 -3.47
C ASP A 38 -9.43 -4.40 -2.66
N ILE A 39 -8.51 -5.30 -3.08
CA ILE A 39 -8.18 -6.53 -2.34
C ILE A 39 -7.69 -6.18 -0.93
N LEU A 40 -6.70 -5.27 -0.81
CA LEU A 40 -6.17 -4.84 0.48
C LEU A 40 -7.23 -4.15 1.34
N ASN A 41 -8.06 -3.30 0.74
CA ASN A 41 -9.14 -2.61 1.45
C ASN A 41 -10.20 -3.59 1.98
N LYS A 42 -10.55 -4.62 1.21
CA LYS A 42 -11.49 -5.66 1.63
C LYS A 42 -10.92 -6.47 2.79
N THR A 43 -9.67 -6.91 2.69
CA THR A 43 -8.96 -7.63 3.75
C THR A 43 -8.88 -6.79 5.02
N SER A 44 -8.48 -5.52 4.88
CA SER A 44 -8.43 -4.52 5.94
C SER A 44 -9.76 -4.39 6.69
N LYS A 45 -10.86 -4.14 5.99
CA LYS A 45 -12.20 -3.99 6.61
C LYS A 45 -12.64 -5.25 7.34
N LYS A 46 -12.40 -6.43 6.76
CA LYS A 46 -12.72 -7.71 7.38
C LYS A 46 -11.97 -7.89 8.70
N LEU A 47 -10.67 -7.66 8.69
CA LEU A 47 -9.79 -7.83 9.83
C LEU A 47 -10.04 -6.78 10.94
N GLN A 48 -10.27 -5.52 10.57
CA GLN A 48 -10.66 -4.47 11.52
C GLN A 48 -11.94 -4.84 12.30
N LYS A 49 -12.97 -5.33 11.60
CA LYS A 49 -14.22 -5.78 12.22
C LYS A 49 -14.03 -7.00 13.11
N LYS A 50 -13.24 -7.99 12.66
CA LYS A 50 -13.05 -9.26 13.36
C LYS A 50 -12.30 -9.11 14.69
N TYR A 51 -11.30 -8.25 14.73
CA TYR A 51 -10.42 -8.11 15.90
C TYR A 51 -10.52 -6.77 16.62
N SER A 52 -11.46 -5.89 16.25
CA SER A 52 -11.59 -4.54 16.82
C SER A 52 -10.25 -3.81 16.82
N MET A 53 -9.62 -3.78 15.64
CA MET A 53 -8.33 -3.15 15.40
C MET A 53 -8.44 -2.12 14.29
N ARG A 54 -7.41 -1.28 14.14
CA ARG A 54 -7.36 -0.19 13.18
C ARG A 54 -6.29 -0.48 12.13
N THR A 55 -6.61 -0.28 10.86
CA THR A 55 -5.60 -0.28 9.80
C THR A 55 -4.84 1.03 9.80
N ILE A 56 -3.51 0.95 9.77
CA ILE A 56 -2.63 2.12 9.82
C ILE A 56 -1.81 2.31 8.54
N GLY A 57 -1.81 1.32 7.65
CA GLY A 57 -1.13 1.43 6.37
C GLY A 57 -1.37 0.25 5.45
N THR A 58 -1.16 0.49 4.17
CA THR A 58 -1.16 -0.49 3.08
C THR A 58 0.09 -0.28 2.25
N GLY A 59 0.69 -1.36 1.76
CA GLY A 59 1.81 -1.30 0.81
C GLY A 59 1.55 -2.21 -0.38
N ILE A 60 1.90 -1.74 -1.57
CA ILE A 60 1.80 -2.50 -2.81
C ILE A 60 3.13 -2.37 -3.54
N GLY A 61 3.76 -3.49 -3.89
CA GLY A 61 4.92 -3.56 -4.76
C GLY A 61 4.51 -4.11 -6.12
N MET A 62 4.64 -3.28 -7.17
CA MET A 62 4.26 -3.63 -8.54
C MET A 62 5.30 -3.18 -9.60
N PRO A 63 6.57 -3.60 -9.50
CA PRO A 63 7.56 -3.29 -10.54
C PRO A 63 7.08 -3.83 -11.90
N ASP A 64 7.08 -2.98 -12.93
CA ASP A 64 6.61 -3.29 -14.28
C ASP A 64 5.19 -3.89 -14.33
N GLY A 65 4.38 -3.58 -13.32
CA GLY A 65 3.03 -4.09 -13.18
C GLY A 65 2.93 -5.53 -12.61
N VAL A 66 4.02 -6.16 -12.24
CA VAL A 66 4.01 -7.48 -11.62
C VAL A 66 3.83 -7.32 -10.10
N VAL A 67 2.78 -7.89 -9.53
CA VAL A 67 2.54 -7.84 -8.07
C VAL A 67 3.56 -8.72 -7.35
N THR A 68 4.52 -8.09 -6.69
CA THR A 68 5.59 -8.76 -5.91
C THR A 68 5.37 -8.64 -4.40
N MET A 69 4.59 -7.66 -3.95
CA MET A 69 4.35 -7.42 -2.54
C MET A 69 2.96 -6.86 -2.30
N LEU A 70 2.29 -7.40 -1.29
CA LEU A 70 1.11 -6.81 -0.67
C LEU A 70 1.39 -6.74 0.84
N ALA A 71 1.15 -5.57 1.43
CA ALA A 71 1.39 -5.33 2.84
C ALA A 71 0.19 -4.63 3.47
N LEU A 72 -0.06 -4.98 4.72
CA LEU A 72 -1.15 -4.41 5.50
C LEU A 72 -0.69 -4.28 6.96
N SER A 73 -0.77 -3.07 7.48
CA SER A 73 -0.32 -2.73 8.83
C SER A 73 -1.52 -2.40 9.71
N PHE A 74 -1.52 -2.92 10.92
CA PHE A 74 -2.61 -2.73 11.89
C PHE A 74 -2.10 -2.34 13.27
N GLU A 75 -2.98 -1.70 14.03
CA GLU A 75 -2.81 -1.40 15.43
C GLU A 75 -3.99 -1.96 16.23
N LYS A 76 -3.69 -2.73 17.27
CA LYS A 76 -4.66 -3.20 18.26
C LYS A 76 -4.31 -2.58 19.62
N THR A 77 -5.19 -1.72 20.11
CA THR A 77 -5.04 -1.11 21.44
C THR A 77 -5.63 -2.01 22.53
N GLY A 78 -5.04 -1.95 23.72
CA GLY A 78 -5.46 -2.68 24.92
C GLY A 78 -4.57 -3.87 25.25
N PRO A 79 -4.73 -4.44 26.46
CA PRO A 79 -3.98 -5.63 26.85
C PRO A 79 -4.37 -6.81 25.97
N LEU A 80 -3.39 -7.63 25.60
CA LEU A 80 -3.57 -8.91 24.92
C LEU A 80 -2.84 -9.97 25.72
N SER A 81 -3.46 -11.13 25.91
CA SER A 81 -2.71 -12.31 26.29
C SER A 81 -1.75 -12.72 25.16
N ARG A 82 -0.71 -13.48 25.50
CA ARG A 82 0.26 -13.99 24.53
C ARG A 82 -0.43 -14.86 23.47
N GLU A 83 -1.40 -15.65 23.88
CA GLU A 83 -2.17 -16.56 23.03
C GLU A 83 -3.11 -15.79 22.08
N GLU A 84 -3.75 -14.72 22.55
CA GLU A 84 -4.53 -13.82 21.69
C GLU A 84 -3.68 -13.11 20.65
N GLY A 85 -2.53 -12.55 21.06
CA GLY A 85 -1.60 -11.90 20.14
C GLY A 85 -1.13 -12.83 19.03
N ARG A 86 -0.74 -14.07 19.39
CA ARG A 86 -0.34 -15.09 18.41
C ARG A 86 -1.46 -15.43 17.43
N ARG A 87 -2.69 -15.65 17.93
CA ARG A 87 -3.85 -15.96 17.10
C ARG A 87 -4.16 -14.84 16.12
N ILE A 88 -4.15 -13.57 16.57
CA ILE A 88 -4.41 -12.43 15.69
C ILE A 88 -3.40 -12.37 14.54
N ILE A 89 -2.10 -12.54 14.83
CA ILE A 89 -1.05 -12.51 13.79
C ILE A 89 -1.27 -13.63 12.75
N VAL A 90 -1.47 -14.86 13.21
CA VAL A 90 -1.68 -16.02 12.32
C VAL A 90 -2.93 -15.82 11.47
N ASP A 91 -4.04 -15.41 12.08
CA ASP A 91 -5.30 -15.21 11.37
C ASP A 91 -5.20 -14.07 10.34
N CYS A 92 -4.49 -12.98 10.65
CA CYS A 92 -4.25 -11.90 9.68
C CYS A 92 -3.55 -12.41 8.42
N VAL A 93 -2.51 -13.25 8.58
CA VAL A 93 -1.78 -13.83 7.45
C VAL A 93 -2.68 -14.79 6.66
N GLN A 94 -3.43 -15.66 7.33
CA GLN A 94 -4.34 -16.59 6.68
C GLN A 94 -5.43 -15.89 5.87
N GLU A 95 -6.04 -14.84 6.44
CA GLU A 95 -7.09 -14.06 5.79
C GLU A 95 -6.56 -13.33 4.54
N MET A 96 -5.32 -12.81 4.62
CA MET A 96 -4.67 -12.18 3.48
C MET A 96 -4.38 -13.17 2.36
N LEU A 97 -3.80 -14.33 2.68
CA LEU A 97 -3.54 -15.41 1.71
C LEU A 97 -4.84 -15.92 1.08
N GLN A 98 -5.90 -16.10 1.87
CA GLN A 98 -7.18 -16.57 1.36
C GLN A 98 -7.76 -15.60 0.33
N ILE A 99 -7.76 -14.30 0.62
CA ILE A 99 -8.32 -13.29 -0.30
C ILE A 99 -7.47 -13.22 -1.58
N ILE A 100 -6.14 -13.27 -1.48
CA ILE A 100 -5.26 -13.25 -2.66
C ILE A 100 -5.52 -14.48 -3.55
N ASN A 101 -5.57 -15.69 -2.96
CA ASN A 101 -5.71 -16.93 -3.72
C ASN A 101 -7.10 -17.10 -4.36
N THR A 102 -8.12 -16.49 -3.76
CA THR A 102 -9.51 -16.57 -4.25
C THR A 102 -9.87 -15.49 -5.25
N ASP A 103 -9.11 -14.39 -5.31
CA ASP A 103 -9.35 -13.34 -6.29
C ASP A 103 -8.73 -13.71 -7.65
N GLU A 104 -9.56 -14.00 -8.65
CA GLU A 104 -9.05 -14.42 -9.96
C GLU A 104 -8.38 -13.27 -10.73
N ARG A 105 -8.70 -12.02 -10.39
CA ARG A 105 -8.22 -10.82 -11.10
C ARG A 105 -6.73 -10.60 -10.88
N ILE A 106 -6.19 -11.00 -9.73
CA ILE A 106 -4.77 -10.80 -9.40
C ILE A 106 -3.88 -11.89 -10.02
N ARG A 107 -4.41 -13.08 -10.33
CA ARG A 107 -3.64 -14.23 -10.81
C ARG A 107 -2.73 -13.94 -12.01
N PRO A 108 -3.16 -13.18 -13.05
CA PRO A 108 -2.30 -12.87 -14.19
C PRO A 108 -1.09 -11.98 -13.85
N TYR A 109 -1.10 -11.33 -12.68
CA TYR A 109 -0.11 -10.36 -12.27
C TYR A 109 0.79 -10.87 -11.13
N LEU A 110 0.55 -12.07 -10.61
CA LEU A 110 1.41 -12.70 -9.60
C LEU A 110 2.59 -13.39 -10.27
N VAL A 111 3.77 -13.30 -9.65
CA VAL A 111 4.92 -14.12 -10.06
C VAL A 111 4.62 -15.58 -9.70
N ARG A 112 4.84 -16.49 -10.66
CA ARG A 112 4.82 -17.93 -10.40
C ARG A 112 6.07 -18.30 -9.59
N PRO A 113 5.96 -19.00 -8.44
CA PRO A 113 7.11 -19.26 -7.57
C PRO A 113 8.16 -20.25 -8.16
N ASP A 114 7.99 -20.67 -9.41
CA ASP A 114 8.94 -21.44 -10.20
C ASP A 114 9.89 -20.53 -11.00
N LEU A 115 10.76 -19.78 -10.32
CA LEU A 115 12.05 -19.31 -10.83
C LEU A 115 13.01 -19.02 -9.65
N PRO A 116 14.30 -19.40 -9.76
CA PRO A 116 15.34 -19.09 -8.77
C PRO A 116 15.56 -17.59 -8.57
#